data_AF-A0A8S2Y282-F1
#
_entry.id   AF-A0A8S2Y282-F1
#
_cell.length_a   1.000
_cell.length_b   1.000
_cell.length_c   1.000
_cell.angle_alpha   90.00
_cell.angle_beta   90.00
_cell.angle_gamma   90.00
#
_symmetry.space_group_name_H-M   'P 1'
#
loop_
_entity.id
_entity.type
_entity.pdbx_description
1 polymer ?
#
loop_
_entity_poly.entity_id
_entity_poly.type
_entity_poly.pdbx_seq_one_letter_code
_entity_poly.pdbx_strand_id
1 'polypeptide(L)' 'MLGSSNYMFGIYDGRTAKNDTPPKALPGSNQVTALFRDWFIRNKLPWDYTDFSGRSDYAAFLAEGIVAGGLFSGADD' A
#
# COMPACT_ATOMS: atom_id res chain seq x y z
N MET A 1 -3.06 -7.59 -11.54
CA MET A 1 -3.75 -8.26 -12.65
C MET A 1 -5.14 -8.75 -12.21
N LEU A 2 -6.21 -8.00 -12.46
CA LEU A 2 -7.56 -8.43 -12.04
C LEU A 2 -8.16 -9.57 -12.88
N GLY A 3 -7.74 -9.70 -14.14
CA GLY A 3 -8.20 -10.78 -15.04
C GLY A 3 -7.33 -12.04 -15.05
N SER A 4 -6.27 -12.08 -14.22
CA SER A 4 -5.36 -13.23 -14.15
C SER A 4 -5.85 -14.23 -13.09
N SER A 5 -5.59 -15.53 -13.31
CA SER A 5 -5.75 -16.55 -12.27
C SER A 5 -4.77 -16.38 -11.10
N ASN A 6 -3.68 -15.64 -11.33
CA ASN A 6 -2.59 -15.41 -10.37
C ASN A 6 -2.68 -14.01 -9.75
N TYR A 7 -3.89 -13.56 -9.42
CA TYR A 7 -4.09 -12.27 -8.78
C TYR A 7 -3.67 -12.33 -7.30
N MET A 8 -3.43 -11.16 -6.72
CA MET A 8 -3.09 -10.97 -5.31
C MET A 8 -4.02 -9.94 -4.67
N PHE A 9 -4.32 -10.09 -3.39
CA PHE A 9 -4.90 -9.03 -2.56
C PHE A 9 -3.77 -8.30 -1.81
N GLY A 10 -3.00 -7.52 -2.56
CA GLY A 10 -1.87 -6.77 -2.02
C GLY A 10 -2.30 -5.47 -1.35
N ILE A 11 -1.64 -5.12 -0.24
CA ILE A 11 -1.77 -3.82 0.42
C ILE A 11 -0.41 -3.12 0.38
N TYR A 12 -0.39 -1.85 -0.04
CA TYR A 12 0.82 -1.04 0.11
C TYR A 12 1.16 -0.85 1.60
N ASP A 13 2.36 -1.27 1.99
CA ASP A 13 2.84 -1.19 3.36
C ASP A 13 3.41 0.20 3.66
N GLY A 14 2.65 1.01 4.41
CA GLY A 14 3.03 2.35 4.83
C GLY A 14 4.37 2.42 5.58
N ARG A 15 4.80 1.32 6.19
CA ARG A 15 6.06 1.21 6.94
C ARG A 15 7.29 1.15 6.04
N THR A 16 7.09 0.90 4.74
CA THR A 16 8.13 0.78 3.73
C THR A 16 8.38 2.09 2.98
N ALA A 17 7.69 3.17 3.36
CA ALA A 17 7.96 4.51 2.84
C ALA A 17 9.44 4.88 3.06
N LYS A 18 10.05 5.50 2.05
CA LYS A 18 11.47 5.87 2.07
C LYS A 18 11.78 6.86 3.20
N ASN A 19 13.02 6.84 3.67
CA ASN A 19 13.50 7.70 4.77
C ASN A 19 13.39 9.21 4.48
N ASP A 20 13.34 9.62 3.22
CA ASP A 20 13.16 11.01 2.78
C ASP A 20 11.68 11.43 2.71
N THR A 21 10.74 10.53 2.98
CA THR A 21 9.32 10.84 3.09
C THR A 21 9.09 11.81 4.26
N PRO A 22 8.39 12.95 4.06
CA PRO A 22 8.05 13.86 5.14
C PRO A 22 7.32 13.15 6.28
N PRO A 23 7.76 13.30 7.54
CA PRO A 23 7.22 12.55 8.69
C PRO A 23 5.70 12.67 8.87
N LYS A 24 5.09 13.77 8.41
CA LYS A 24 3.64 14.00 8.46
C LYS A 24 2.82 12.97 7.68
N ALA A 25 3.39 12.33 6.65
CA ALA A 25 2.68 11.33 5.85
C ALA A 25 2.67 9.94 6.51
N LEU A 26 3.70 9.59 7.28
CA LEU A 26 3.93 8.22 7.75
C LEU A 26 2.80 7.66 8.64
N PRO A 27 2.28 8.39 9.66
CA PRO A 27 1.21 7.86 10.49
C PRO A 27 -0.07 7.60 9.70
N GLY A 28 -0.42 8.50 8.78
CA GLY A 28 -1.61 8.35 7.94
C GLY A 28 -1.46 7.20 6.94
N SER A 29 -0.29 7.04 6.32
CA SER A 29 -0.04 5.92 5.41
C SER A 29 -0.16 4.57 6.14
N ASN A 30 0.38 4.48 7.36
CA ASN A 30 0.22 3.30 8.22
C ASN A 30 -1.25 3.04 8.62
N GLN A 31 -2.04 4.10 8.83
CA GLN A 31 -3.48 3.96 9.09
C GLN A 31 -4.23 3.42 7.87
N VAL A 32 -3.88 3.85 6.64
CA VAL A 32 -4.46 3.31 5.41
C VAL A 32 -4.09 1.83 5.24
N THR A 33 -2.85 1.44 5.50
CA THR A 33 -2.43 0.01 5.51
C THR A 33 -3.25 -0.80 6.50
N ALA A 34 -3.41 -0.31 7.74
CA ALA A 34 -4.21 -1.00 8.77
C ALA A 34 -5.68 -1.10 8.37
N LEU A 35 -6.26 -0.05 7.78
CA LEU A 35 -7.65 -0.03 7.32
C LEU A 35 -7.95 -1.18 6.35
N PHE A 36 -7.11 -1.35 5.32
CA PHE A 36 -7.29 -2.42 4.34
C PHE A 36 -7.01 -3.80 4.93
N ARG A 37 -5.96 -3.94 5.73
CA ARG A 37 -5.65 -5.20 6.43
C ARG A 37 -6.84 -5.66 7.27
N ASP A 38 -7.38 -4.77 8.09
CA ASP A 38 -8.50 -5.08 8.98
C ASP A 38 -9.79 -5.35 8.19
N TRP A 39 -9.95 -4.76 7.00
CA TRP A 39 -11.03 -5.11 6.07
C TRP A 39 -10.87 -6.53 5.51
N PHE A 40 -9.70 -6.92 5.01
CA PHE A 40 -9.48 -8.28 4.50
C PHE A 40 -9.63 -9.34 5.59
N ILE A 41 -9.09 -9.08 6.80
CA ILE A 41 -9.25 -9.95 7.96
C ILE A 41 -10.73 -10.16 8.29
N ARG A 42 -11.52 -9.08 8.37
CA ARG A 42 -12.96 -9.17 8.68
C ARG A 42 -13.74 -9.98 7.64
N ASN A 43 -13.33 -9.91 6.37
CA ASN A 43 -13.97 -10.63 5.27
C ASN A 43 -13.40 -12.04 5.05
N LYS A 44 -12.44 -12.49 5.86
CA LYS A 44 -11.76 -13.79 5.72
C LYS A 44 -11.13 -13.98 4.33
N LEU A 45 -10.62 -12.89 3.74
CA LEU A 45 -9.94 -12.91 2.46
C LEU A 45 -8.42 -13.04 2.69
N PRO A 46 -7.69 -13.76 1.82
CA PRO A 46 -6.24 -13.73 1.85
C PRO A 46 -5.76 -12.32 1.52
N TRP A 47 -4.61 -11.95 2.05
CA TRP A 47 -3.96 -10.66 1.80
C TRP A 47 -2.47 -10.80 2.05
N ASP A 48 -1.69 -9.92 1.45
CA ASP A 48 -0.26 -9.77 1.75
C ASP A 48 0.19 -8.33 1.47
N TYR A 49 1.40 -7.97 1.91
CA TYR A 49 1.95 -6.64 1.72
C TYR A 49 2.70 -6.52 0.40
N THR A 50 2.76 -5.29 -0.12
CA THR A 50 3.70 -4.89 -1.17
C THR A 50 4.35 -3.56 -0.77
N ASP A 51 5.61 -3.39 -1.13
CA ASP A 51 6.39 -2.24 -0.71
C ASP A 51 6.06 -0.99 -1.53
N PHE A 52 6.29 0.18 -0.94
CA PHE A 52 6.42 1.42 -1.69
C PHE A 52 7.75 1.45 -2.47
N SER A 53 7.81 0.72 -3.58
CA SER A 53 8.94 0.69 -4.52
C SER A 53 9.31 2.05 -5.14
N GLY A 54 8.38 3.01 -5.12
CA GLY A 54 8.52 4.34 -5.73
C GLY A 54 8.16 4.39 -7.21
N ARG A 55 7.61 3.31 -7.78
CA ARG A 55 7.24 3.21 -9.21
C ARG A 55 5.79 3.60 -9.54
N SER A 56 5.01 4.02 -8.55
CA SER A 56 3.65 4.55 -8.75
C SER A 56 3.57 6.04 -8.45
N ASP A 57 2.44 6.62 -8.83
CA ASP A 57 1.98 7.96 -8.44
C ASP A 57 2.04 8.25 -6.94
N TYR A 58 1.86 7.25 -6.05
CA TYR A 58 2.04 7.41 -4.60
C TYR A 58 3.38 8.06 -4.24
N ALA A 59 4.42 7.89 -5.06
CA ALA A 59 5.73 8.47 -4.79
C ALA A 59 5.71 10.00 -4.79
N ALA A 60 4.97 10.61 -5.72
CA ALA A 60 4.81 12.07 -5.78
C ALA A 60 3.97 12.60 -4.61
N PHE A 61 2.94 11.86 -4.19
CA PHE A 61 2.15 12.22 -3.01
C PHE A 61 2.99 12.15 -1.73
N LEU A 62 3.73 11.05 -1.54
CA LEU A 62 4.61 10.88 -0.40
C LEU A 62 5.69 11.97 -0.38
N ALA A 63 6.28 12.36 -1.51
CA ALA A 63 7.27 13.45 -1.57
C ALA A 63 6.75 14.79 -1.06
N GLU A 64 5.47 15.10 -1.29
CA GLU A 64 4.80 16.32 -0.77
C GLU A 64 4.26 16.14 0.68
N GLY A 65 4.50 14.95 1.25
CA GLY A 65 4.01 14.54 2.55
C GLY A 65 2.48 14.39 2.60
N ILE A 66 1.89 14.06 1.46
CA ILE A 66 0.50 13.65 1.35
C ILE A 66 0.45 12.16 1.69
N VAL A 67 -0.49 11.78 2.55
CA VAL A 67 -0.74 10.39 2.93
C VAL A 67 -1.02 9.55 1.70
N ALA A 68 -0.39 8.38 1.61
CA ALA A 68 -0.61 7.44 0.51
C ALA A 68 -0.76 6.01 1.03
N GLY A 69 -1.40 5.18 0.21
CA GLY A 69 -1.64 3.76 0.46
C GLY A 69 -2.49 3.23 -0.67
N GLY A 70 -2.97 1.99 -0.55
CA GLY A 70 -3.85 1.44 -1.56
C GLY A 70 -3.71 -0.07 -1.69
N LEU A 71 -4.32 -0.57 -2.76
CA LEU A 71 -4.37 -1.98 -3.08
C LEU A 71 -3.54 -2.29 -4.33
N PHE A 72 -2.97 -3.47 -4.35
CA PHE A 72 -2.17 -4.00 -5.43
C PHE A 72 -2.71 -5.36 -5.84
N SER A 73 -2.91 -5.57 -7.14
CA SER A 73 -3.55 -6.79 -7.65
C SER A 73 -2.57 -7.79 -8.28
N GLY A 74 -1.26 -7.62 -8.08
CA GLY A 74 -0.22 -8.44 -8.71
C GLY A 74 0.02 -8.01 -10.16
N ALA A 75 0.52 -6.81 -10.41
CA ALA A 75 0.89 -6.37 -11.76
C ALA A 75 2.41 -6.30 -11.97
N ASP A 76 3.20 -6.40 -10.90
CA ASP A 76 4.57 -5.91 -10.87
C ASP A 76 5.33 -6.50 -9.68
N ASP A 77 5.81 -7.75 -9.81
CA ASP A 77 6.83 -8.41 -8.97
C ASP A 77 7.47 -9.58 -9.75
#